data_AF-A0AAW2DWW4-F1
#
_entry.id   AF-A0AAW2DWW4-F1
#
_cell.length_a   1.000
_cell.length_b   1.000
_cell.length_c   1.000
_cell.angle_alpha   90.00
_cell.angle_beta   90.00
_cell.angle_gamma   90.00
#
_symmetry.space_group_name_H-M   'P 1'
#
loop_
_entity.id
_entity.type
_entity.pdbx_description
1 polymer ?
#
loop_
_entity_poly.entity_id
_entity_poly.type
_entity_poly.pdbx_seq_one_letter_code
_entity_poly.pdbx_strand_id
1 'polypeptide(L)'
;MASNKKIVEEVSGWLRVFDDGTVDRTWTGPPKAEFLMKPVPPHEEFIEGVATRDVTINPNTELAVRIYIPEKNTDGQINNKNKLPLILHFHGGGFSISQANWYMYYHFYARLVRTTCAVCVSVYLPLAPEHKLPAACDEAYAAFLWLSAVARGDSSELWLETYAD
;
A
#
# COMPACT_ATOMS: atom_id res chain seq x y z
N MET A 1 -27.08 21.06 -13.43
CA MET A 1 -27.65 19.88 -14.10
C MET A 1 -26.63 18.77 -13.93
N ALA A 2 -26.98 17.68 -13.24
CA ALA A 2 -26.08 16.52 -13.15
C ALA A 2 -25.83 16.00 -14.57
N SER A 3 -24.57 15.95 -14.99
CA SER A 3 -24.19 15.32 -16.25
C SER A 3 -24.62 13.85 -16.17
N ASN A 4 -25.53 13.41 -17.05
CA ASN A 4 -25.89 12.00 -17.21
C ASN A 4 -24.72 11.28 -17.88
N LYS A 5 -23.66 11.02 -17.11
CA LYS A 5 -22.49 10.28 -17.59
C LYS A 5 -22.90 8.86 -17.97
N LYS A 6 -22.52 8.40 -19.14
CA LYS A 6 -22.83 7.04 -19.61
C LYS A 6 -21.66 6.12 -19.28
N ILE A 7 -21.95 4.97 -18.65
CA ILE A 7 -20.95 3.91 -18.46
C ILE A 7 -20.59 3.32 -19.82
N VAL A 8 -19.30 3.31 -20.16
CA VAL A 8 -18.76 2.71 -21.39
C VAL A 8 -18.03 1.39 -21.13
N GLU A 9 -17.50 1.21 -19.92
CA GLU A 9 -16.85 -0.03 -19.49
C GLU A 9 -17.14 -0.29 -18.01
N GLU A 10 -17.34 -1.56 -17.64
CA GLU A 10 -17.54 -1.99 -16.26
C GLU A 10 -16.79 -3.30 -16.00
N VAL A 11 -16.04 -3.35 -14.90
CA VAL A 11 -15.32 -4.54 -14.44
C VAL A 11 -16.02 -5.10 -13.21
N SER A 12 -17.08 -5.89 -13.42
CA SER A 12 -17.78 -6.68 -12.38
C SER A 12 -17.97 -5.97 -11.03
N GLY A 13 -18.39 -4.71 -11.07
CA GLY A 13 -18.61 -3.87 -9.88
C GLY A 13 -17.37 -3.31 -9.17
N TRP A 14 -16.16 -3.52 -9.67
CA TRP A 14 -14.91 -2.93 -9.16
C TRP A 14 -14.57 -1.58 -9.76
N LEU A 15 -14.94 -1.37 -11.02
CA LEU A 15 -14.53 -0.22 -11.84
C LEU A 15 -15.63 0.10 -12.84
N ARG A 16 -16.00 1.36 -12.95
CA ARG A 16 -16.83 1.90 -14.03
C ARG A 16 -16.07 3.03 -14.70
N VAL A 17 -15.95 2.96 -16.03
CA VAL A 17 -15.40 4.04 -16.86
C VAL A 17 -16.57 4.72 -17.56
N PHE A 18 -16.60 6.04 -17.51
CA PHE A 18 -17.61 6.86 -18.17
C PHE A 18 -17.14 7.36 -19.53
N ASP A 19 -18.09 7.76 -20.37
CA ASP A 19 -17.86 8.30 -21.71
C ASP A 19 -17.03 9.59 -21.73
N ASP A 20 -17.01 10.34 -20.62
CA ASP A 20 -16.14 11.50 -20.43
C ASP A 20 -14.70 11.15 -19.96
N GLY A 21 -14.38 9.87 -19.85
CA GLY A 21 -13.09 9.36 -19.39
C GLY A 21 -12.92 9.32 -17.87
N THR A 22 -13.90 9.79 -17.09
CA THR A 22 -13.85 9.67 -15.63
C THR A 22 -14.10 8.25 -15.16
N VAL A 23 -13.70 7.97 -13.93
CA VAL A 23 -13.67 6.61 -13.38
C VAL A 23 -14.29 6.60 -11.99
N ASP A 24 -15.12 5.60 -11.71
CA ASP A 24 -15.67 5.33 -10.39
C ASP A 24 -15.26 3.91 -9.95
N ARG A 25 -14.58 3.84 -8.80
CA ARG A 25 -14.09 2.60 -8.16
C ARG A 25 -14.92 2.19 -6.94
N THR A 26 -16.10 2.80 -6.76
CA THR A 26 -17.03 2.42 -5.70
C THR A 26 -17.61 1.05 -6.00
N TRP A 27 -17.47 0.14 -5.03
CA TRP A 27 -17.96 -1.24 -5.13
C TRP A 27 -19.47 -1.30 -5.34
N THR A 28 -19.90 -2.03 -6.36
CA THR A 28 -21.33 -2.30 -6.64
C THR A 28 -21.68 -3.79 -6.65
N GLY A 29 -20.72 -4.67 -6.31
CA GLY A 29 -20.97 -6.10 -6.19
C GLY A 29 -21.66 -6.50 -4.86
N PRO A 30 -21.61 -7.78 -4.47
CA PRO A 30 -22.26 -8.26 -3.25
C PRO A 30 -21.89 -7.44 -2.00
N PRO A 31 -22.87 -6.95 -1.21
CA PRO A 31 -22.61 -6.11 -0.03
C PRO A 31 -21.71 -6.79 1.02
N LYS A 32 -21.76 -8.12 1.10
CA LYS A 32 -20.92 -8.92 1.99
C LYS A 32 -19.42 -8.78 1.71
N ALA A 33 -19.02 -8.36 0.51
CA ALA A 33 -17.62 -8.14 0.14
C ALA A 33 -17.17 -6.68 0.29
N GLU A 34 -18.09 -5.74 0.51
CA GLU A 34 -17.79 -4.29 0.52
C GLU A 34 -16.69 -3.93 1.52
N PHE A 35 -16.67 -4.59 2.67
CA PHE A 35 -15.69 -4.32 3.73
C PHE A 35 -14.24 -4.54 3.28
N LEU A 36 -13.99 -5.40 2.28
CA LEU A 36 -12.65 -5.69 1.77
C LEU A 36 -12.00 -4.47 1.10
N MET A 37 -12.80 -3.52 0.62
CA MET A 37 -12.36 -2.31 -0.08
C MET A 37 -12.38 -1.08 0.82
N LYS A 38 -12.83 -1.23 2.08
CA LYS A 38 -12.80 -0.13 3.03
C LYS A 38 -11.34 0.18 3.39
N PRO A 39 -10.89 1.44 3.25
CA PRO A 39 -9.57 1.83 3.71
C PRO A 39 -9.42 1.63 5.22
N VAL A 40 -8.30 1.07 5.63
CA VAL A 40 -7.89 1.02 7.04
C VAL A 40 -6.98 2.21 7.30
N PRO A 41 -7.28 3.12 8.24
CA PRO A 41 -6.37 4.20 8.62
C PRO A 41 -5.03 3.63 9.14
N PRO A 42 -3.90 4.34 8.95
CA PRO A 42 -2.66 3.95 9.60
C PRO A 42 -2.82 4.04 11.12
N HIS A 43 -2.11 3.18 11.84
CA HIS A 43 -2.11 3.13 13.31
C HIS A 43 -0.71 2.81 13.82
N GLU A 44 -0.08 3.75 14.52
CA GLU A 44 1.28 3.55 15.04
C GLU A 44 1.31 2.69 16.32
N GLU A 45 0.16 2.53 16.98
CA GLU A 45 -0.03 1.55 18.05
C GLU A 45 -0.13 0.12 17.48
N PHE A 46 0.42 -0.85 18.22
CA PHE A 46 0.31 -2.25 17.86
C PHE A 46 -1.11 -2.76 18.06
N ILE A 47 -1.81 -3.01 16.96
CA ILE A 47 -3.13 -3.64 16.93
C ILE A 47 -2.95 -5.06 16.42
N GLU A 48 -3.31 -6.05 17.24
CA GLU A 48 -3.10 -7.47 16.94
C GLU A 48 -1.65 -7.80 16.53
N GLY A 49 -0.68 -7.12 17.16
CA GLY A 49 0.75 -7.32 16.93
C GLY A 49 1.30 -6.67 15.66
N VAL A 50 0.61 -5.67 15.09
CA VAL A 50 1.11 -4.91 13.92
C VAL A 50 0.89 -3.41 14.12
N ALA A 51 1.89 -2.61 13.78
CA ALA A 51 1.79 -1.16 13.65
C ALA A 51 1.94 -0.76 12.17
N THR A 52 1.25 0.29 11.75
CA THR A 52 1.25 0.78 10.37
C THR A 52 1.43 2.29 10.28
N ARG A 53 2.14 2.75 9.25
CA ARG A 53 2.39 4.18 9.01
C ARG A 53 2.41 4.49 7.52
N ASP A 54 1.78 5.59 7.13
CA ASP A 54 1.85 6.11 5.76
C ASP A 54 2.94 7.19 5.67
N VAL A 55 3.77 7.12 4.63
CA VAL A 55 4.89 8.06 4.39
C VAL A 55 4.85 8.50 2.94
N THR A 56 4.81 9.82 2.71
CA THR A 56 5.02 10.40 1.38
C THR A 56 6.52 10.45 1.08
N ILE A 57 6.96 9.72 0.06
CA ILE A 57 8.37 9.55 -0.30
C ILE A 57 8.79 10.39 -1.52
N ASN A 58 7.83 10.87 -2.32
CA ASN A 58 8.07 11.89 -3.35
C ASN A 58 6.93 12.92 -3.35
N PRO A 59 7.15 14.16 -2.87
CA PRO A 59 6.09 15.17 -2.82
C PRO A 59 5.69 15.69 -4.21
N ASN A 60 6.54 15.56 -5.23
CA ASN A 60 6.22 16.06 -6.58
C ASN A 60 5.21 15.17 -7.31
N THR A 61 5.21 13.87 -7.02
CA THR A 61 4.26 12.89 -7.59
C THR A 61 3.24 12.41 -6.57
N GLU A 62 3.30 12.93 -5.34
CA GLU A 62 2.55 12.45 -4.17
C GLU A 62 2.74 10.94 -3.91
N LEU A 63 3.87 10.36 -4.35
CA LEU A 63 4.18 8.95 -4.11
C LEU A 63 4.23 8.69 -2.60
N ALA A 64 3.38 7.78 -2.16
CA ALA A 64 3.34 7.33 -0.79
C ALA A 64 3.58 5.83 -0.68
N VAL A 65 4.00 5.41 0.51
CA VAL A 65 4.10 4.01 0.92
C VAL A 65 3.42 3.82 2.26
N ARG A 66 2.92 2.61 2.51
CA ARG A 66 2.53 2.15 3.84
C ARG A 66 3.55 1.17 4.38
N ILE A 67 4.09 1.46 5.55
CA ILE A 67 5.01 0.59 6.28
C ILE A 67 4.20 -0.22 7.30
N TYR A 68 4.48 -1.52 7.37
CA TYR A 68 3.92 -2.47 8.34
C TYR A 68 5.07 -3.05 9.17
N ILE A 69 4.96 -2.98 10.48
CA ILE A 69 5.95 -3.52 11.41
C ILE A 69 5.27 -4.52 12.34
N PRO A 70 5.81 -5.74 12.50
CA PRO A 70 5.32 -6.68 13.50
C PRO A 70 5.82 -6.28 14.89
N GLU A 71 5.00 -6.53 15.90
CA GLU A 71 5.42 -6.44 17.30
C GLU A 71 6.55 -7.43 17.56
N LYS A 72 7.61 -6.97 18.24
CA LYS A 72 8.74 -7.84 18.59
C LYS A 72 8.31 -8.78 19.72
N ASN A 73 8.24 -10.08 19.45
CA ASN A 73 8.10 -11.08 20.52
C ASN A 73 9.37 -11.05 21.38
N THR A 74 9.23 -10.68 22.65
CA THR A 74 10.32 -10.58 23.64
C THR A 74 10.82 -11.93 24.17
N ASP A 75 10.29 -13.05 23.68
CA ASP A 75 10.47 -14.40 24.25
C ASP A 75 11.79 -15.13 23.89
N GLY A 76 12.87 -14.38 23.69
CA GLY A 76 14.22 -14.96 23.76
C GLY A 76 15.08 -14.70 22.53
N GLN A 77 15.75 -13.55 22.56
CA GLN A 77 17.16 -13.31 22.20
C GLN A 77 17.30 -11.83 21.88
N ILE A 78 17.61 -11.05 22.92
CA ILE A 78 18.02 -9.67 22.79
C ILE A 78 19.41 -9.64 22.16
N ASN A 79 19.48 -9.23 20.89
CA ASN A 79 20.61 -8.47 20.41
C ASN A 79 20.08 -7.08 20.03
N ASN A 80 20.74 -6.02 20.50
CA ASN A 80 20.45 -4.61 20.18
C ASN A 80 20.63 -4.24 18.68
N LYS A 81 20.62 -5.25 17.79
CA LYS A 81 20.77 -5.17 16.33
C LYS A 81 19.74 -6.03 15.57
N ASN A 82 18.69 -6.53 16.22
CA ASN A 82 17.65 -7.34 15.56
C ASN A 82 16.71 -6.47 14.70
N LYS A 83 17.25 -5.97 13.59
CA LYS A 83 16.46 -5.49 12.46
C LYS A 83 15.88 -6.69 11.71
N LEU A 84 14.81 -6.46 10.96
CA LEU A 84 14.04 -7.48 10.26
C LEU A 84 14.21 -7.31 8.75
N PRO A 85 14.17 -8.40 7.97
CA PRO A 85 14.17 -8.30 6.52
C PRO A 85 13.04 -7.42 6.03
N LEU A 86 13.31 -6.65 4.96
CA LEU A 86 12.32 -5.79 4.33
C LEU A 86 11.71 -6.46 3.09
N ILE A 87 10.38 -6.41 3.00
CA ILE A 87 9.60 -6.81 1.83
C ILE A 87 9.01 -5.56 1.19
N LEU A 88 9.44 -5.24 -0.03
CA LEU A 88 8.76 -4.27 -0.88
C LEU A 88 7.64 -4.97 -1.65
N HIS A 89 6.41 -4.53 -1.47
CA HIS A 89 5.23 -5.14 -2.10
C HIS A 89 4.43 -4.13 -2.94
N PHE A 90 3.88 -4.64 -4.04
CA PHE A 90 3.02 -3.90 -4.97
C PHE A 90 1.65 -4.55 -5.00
N HIS A 91 0.60 -3.80 -4.67
CA HIS A 91 -0.75 -4.35 -4.68
C HIS A 91 -1.20 -4.72 -6.12
N GLY A 92 -2.10 -5.70 -6.22
CA GLY A 92 -2.69 -6.11 -7.48
C GLY A 92 -3.81 -5.18 -7.96
N GLY A 93 -4.75 -5.72 -8.72
CA GLY A 93 -5.89 -4.97 -9.27
C GLY A 93 -5.71 -4.49 -10.71
N GLY A 94 -4.83 -5.16 -11.48
CA GLY A 94 -4.69 -4.91 -12.92
C GLY A 94 -4.27 -3.47 -13.27
N PHE A 95 -3.47 -2.84 -12.40
CA PHE A 95 -3.05 -1.43 -12.48
C PHE A 95 -4.20 -0.41 -12.44
N SER A 96 -5.44 -0.85 -12.27
CA SER A 96 -6.62 0.01 -12.45
C SER A 96 -7.53 0.01 -11.23
N ILE A 97 -7.36 -0.94 -10.31
CA ILE A 97 -8.23 -1.17 -9.16
C ILE A 97 -7.36 -1.31 -7.90
N SER A 98 -7.95 -0.97 -6.76
CA SER A 98 -7.42 -1.15 -5.41
C SER A 98 -6.31 -0.21 -4.96
N GLN A 99 -6.05 -0.21 -3.66
CA GLN A 99 -5.07 0.65 -3.00
C GLN A 99 -4.38 -0.12 -1.88
N ALA A 100 -3.18 0.32 -1.49
CA ALA A 100 -2.37 -0.29 -0.44
C ALA A 100 -3.08 -0.40 0.93
N ASN A 101 -4.03 0.48 1.22
CA ASN A 101 -4.73 0.55 2.51
C ASN A 101 -6.09 -0.15 2.56
N TRP A 102 -6.56 -0.75 1.47
CA TRP A 102 -7.83 -1.50 1.50
C TRP A 102 -7.74 -2.68 2.47
N TYR A 103 -8.82 -2.97 3.18
CA TYR A 103 -8.84 -4.01 4.22
C TYR A 103 -8.30 -5.36 3.74
N MET A 104 -8.58 -5.78 2.50
CA MET A 104 -8.02 -7.01 1.94
C MET A 104 -6.49 -7.05 1.94
N TYR A 105 -5.83 -5.93 1.60
CA TYR A 105 -4.37 -5.81 1.59
C TYR A 105 -3.84 -5.60 3.00
N TYR A 106 -4.48 -4.75 3.80
CA TYR A 106 -4.15 -4.60 5.21
C TYR A 106 -4.13 -5.95 5.93
N HIS A 107 -5.17 -6.76 5.78
CA HIS A 107 -5.29 -8.07 6.42
C HIS A 107 -4.19 -9.03 5.94
N PHE A 108 -3.89 -9.03 4.63
CA PHE A 108 -2.81 -9.82 4.06
C PHE A 108 -1.43 -9.40 4.60
N TYR A 109 -1.11 -8.10 4.57
CA TYR A 109 0.18 -7.58 5.02
C TYR A 109 0.38 -7.73 6.53
N ALA A 110 -0.65 -7.49 7.34
CA ALA A 110 -0.60 -7.69 8.79
C ALA A 110 -0.26 -9.15 9.14
N ARG A 111 -0.89 -10.11 8.44
CA ARG A 111 -0.56 -11.52 8.59
C ARG A 111 0.85 -11.85 8.07
N LEU A 112 1.24 -11.28 6.93
CA LEU A 112 2.55 -11.49 6.31
C LEU A 112 3.66 -11.11 7.28
N VAL A 113 3.68 -9.86 7.76
CA VAL A 113 4.77 -9.35 8.64
C VAL A 113 4.90 -10.13 9.94
N ARG A 114 3.77 -10.56 10.52
CA ARG A 114 3.76 -11.40 11.73
C ARG A 114 4.27 -12.81 11.49
N THR A 115 3.97 -13.39 10.33
CA THR A 115 4.35 -14.77 10.01
C THR A 115 5.82 -14.85 9.61
N THR A 116 6.31 -13.86 8.87
CA THR A 116 7.68 -13.85 8.32
C THR A 116 8.68 -13.14 9.22
N CYS A 117 8.22 -12.46 10.28
CA CYS A 117 9.05 -11.56 11.08
C CYS A 117 9.82 -10.57 10.19
N ALA A 118 9.08 -9.86 9.33
CA ALA A 118 9.64 -8.93 8.34
C ALA A 118 8.93 -7.58 8.40
N VAL A 119 9.60 -6.50 8.00
CA VAL A 119 8.94 -5.22 7.70
C VAL A 119 8.36 -5.32 6.29
N CYS A 120 7.13 -4.86 6.07
CA CYS A 120 6.54 -4.76 4.73
C CYS A 120 6.31 -3.30 4.36
N VAL A 121 6.74 -2.91 3.16
CA VAL A 121 6.50 -1.60 2.56
C VAL A 121 5.60 -1.80 1.34
N SER A 122 4.34 -1.37 1.43
CA SER A 122 3.38 -1.42 0.33
C SER A 122 3.29 -0.06 -0.36
N VAL A 123 3.48 -0.01 -1.67
CA VAL A 123 3.44 1.25 -2.44
C VAL A 123 2.01 1.60 -2.86
N TYR A 124 1.63 2.88 -2.75
CA TYR A 124 0.40 3.39 -3.34
C TYR A 124 0.65 3.66 -4.83
N LEU A 125 0.31 2.69 -5.67
CA LEU A 125 0.55 2.81 -7.11
C LEU A 125 -0.48 3.72 -7.78
N PRO A 126 -0.07 4.55 -8.75
CA PRO A 126 -1.00 5.30 -9.57
C PRO A 126 -1.83 4.33 -10.43
N LEU A 127 -3.10 4.67 -10.65
CA LEU A 127 -4.05 3.79 -11.31
C LEU A 127 -4.36 4.27 -12.74
N ALA A 128 -4.42 3.32 -13.66
CA ALA A 128 -5.05 3.50 -14.95
C ALA A 128 -6.58 3.54 -14.80
N PRO A 129 -7.30 4.20 -15.72
CA PRO A 129 -6.81 4.89 -16.91
C PRO A 129 -6.23 6.30 -16.70
N GLU A 130 -6.35 6.90 -15.52
CA GLU A 130 -5.85 8.25 -15.21
C GLU A 130 -4.34 8.35 -15.38
N HIS A 131 -3.62 7.31 -14.95
CA HIS A 131 -2.19 7.15 -15.09
C HIS A 131 -1.87 5.81 -15.75
N LYS A 132 -1.85 5.80 -17.08
CA LYS A 132 -1.53 4.61 -17.87
C LYS A 132 -0.09 4.16 -17.62
N LEU A 133 0.18 2.88 -17.89
CA LEU A 133 1.55 2.37 -17.93
C LEU A 133 2.42 3.22 -18.87
N PRO A 134 3.69 3.51 -18.51
CA PRO A 134 4.45 2.88 -17.43
C PRO A 134 4.35 3.54 -16.04
N ALA A 135 3.43 4.48 -15.79
CA ALA A 135 3.41 5.28 -14.53
C ALA A 135 3.52 4.44 -13.25
N ALA A 136 2.77 3.34 -13.13
CA ALA A 136 2.86 2.45 -11.97
C ALA A 136 4.23 1.76 -11.83
N CYS A 137 4.88 1.43 -12.95
CA CYS A 137 6.23 0.86 -12.95
C CYS A 137 7.27 1.91 -12.52
N ASP A 138 7.12 3.14 -12.98
CA ASP A 138 8.02 4.25 -12.63
C ASP A 138 7.94 4.57 -11.13
N GLU A 139 6.73 4.64 -10.57
CA GLU A 139 6.53 4.87 -9.12
C GLU A 139 6.98 3.66 -8.28
N ALA A 140 6.79 2.43 -8.76
CA ALA A 140 7.32 1.23 -8.12
C ALA A 140 8.86 1.25 -8.05
N TYR A 141 9.51 1.65 -9.13
CA TYR A 141 10.96 1.79 -9.19
C TYR A 141 11.47 2.95 -8.33
N ALA A 142 10.74 4.08 -8.30
CA ALA A 142 11.05 5.20 -7.42
C ALA A 142 11.00 4.80 -5.94
N ALA A 143 10.01 4.00 -5.53
CA ALA A 143 9.93 3.46 -4.17
C ALA A 143 11.11 2.55 -3.83
N PHE A 144 11.55 1.70 -4.77
CA PHE A 144 12.76 0.89 -4.61
C PHE A 144 14.02 1.75 -4.45
N LEU A 145 14.18 2.79 -5.28
CA LEU A 145 15.31 3.72 -5.18
C LEU A 145 15.31 4.48 -3.85
N TRP A 146 14.13 4.89 -3.37
CA TRP A 146 13.98 5.50 -2.05
C TRP A 146 14.43 4.56 -0.93
N LEU A 147 13.97 3.31 -0.92
CA LEU A 147 14.43 2.30 0.05
C LEU A 147 15.95 2.10 -0.01
N SER A 148 16.50 2.05 -1.23
CA SER A 148 17.94 1.94 -1.44
C SER A 148 18.71 3.15 -0.90
N ALA A 149 18.14 4.36 -1.02
CA ALA A 149 18.70 5.58 -0.44
C ALA A 149 18.65 5.57 1.10
N VAL A 150 17.54 5.11 1.70
CA VAL A 150 17.43 4.92 3.16
C VAL A 150 18.50 3.93 3.65
N ALA A 151 18.67 2.80 2.96
CA ALA A 151 19.67 1.80 3.32
C ALA A 151 21.12 2.32 3.25
N ARG A 152 21.41 3.26 2.34
CA ARG A 152 22.73 3.93 2.24
C ARG A 152 22.90 5.13 3.18
N GLY A 153 21.84 5.59 3.82
CA GLY A 153 21.85 6.83 4.62
C GLY A 153 21.77 8.11 3.80
N ASP A 154 21.39 8.02 2.51
CA ASP A 154 21.15 9.18 1.63
C ASP A 154 19.74 9.78 1.83
N SER A 155 18.84 9.02 2.46
CA SER A 155 17.49 9.41 2.87
C SER A 155 17.22 8.88 4.28
N SER A 156 16.18 9.39 4.95
CA SER A 156 15.87 9.00 6.33
C SER A 156 14.41 8.63 6.50
N GLU A 157 14.18 7.52 7.17
CA GLU A 157 12.88 7.11 7.66
C GLU A 157 13.09 6.31 8.97
N LEU A 158 12.58 6.86 10.07
CA LEU A 158 12.86 6.38 11.43
C LEU A 158 12.42 4.92 11.68
N TRP A 159 11.26 4.53 11.16
CA TRP A 159 10.75 3.17 11.27
C TRP A 159 11.68 2.19 10.53
N LEU A 160 12.07 2.48 9.30
CA LEU A 160 12.97 1.62 8.53
C LEU A 160 14.37 1.57 9.16
N GLU A 161 14.91 2.70 9.60
CA GLU A 161 16.20 2.76 10.28
C GLU A 161 16.22 1.96 11.59
N THR A 162 15.10 1.96 12.32
CA THR A 162 14.96 1.27 13.61
C THR A 162 14.69 -0.22 13.45
N TYR A 163 13.88 -0.60 12.46
CA TYR A 163 13.29 -1.93 12.38
C TYR A 163 13.73 -2.78 11.20
N ALA A 164 14.30 -2.22 10.12
CA ALA A 164 14.60 -2.94 8.88
C ALA A 164 16.11 -2.97 8.50
N ASP A 165 16.61 -4.13 8.06
CA ASP A 165 17.96 -4.33 7.52
C ASP A 165 18.05 -4.32 5.98
#